data_AF-A0A536MKK9-F1
#
_entry.id   AF-A0A536MKK9-F1
#
_cell.length_a   1.000
_cell.length_b   1.000
_cell.length_c   1.000
_cell.angle_alpha   90.00
_cell.angle_beta   90.00
_cell.angle_gamma   90.00
#
_symmetry.space_group_name_H-M   'P 1'
#
loop_
_entity.id
_entity.type
_entity.pdbx_description
1 polymer ?
#
loop_
_entity_poly.entity_id
_entity_poly.type
_entity_poly.pdbx_seq_one_letter_code
_entity_poly.pdbx_strand_id
1 'polypeptide(L)'
;MRLFGTGRAAGGWGIVFVVILLISAAMVSLPTGAETGTKIASFYKAHGSLIALQQILGAIAVAPFVAFALSIGPNRWLKPVVAVFVAFELATNAIPLVMVAMSNLSADTAHTLTVVEDFADAGLFASVAAFAIVATIGDSLWIRAIGIAVAIACVARAVAGLVGIGALDFVAPLAFIAFVLLLSLRLLLGADEGGPARPAAHRA
;
A
#
# COMPACT_ATOMS: atom_id res chain seq x y z
N MET A 1 14.53 3.89 -19.16
CA MET A 1 13.33 3.56 -19.96
C MET A 1 12.15 3.43 -18.99
N ARG A 2 11.10 4.24 -19.15
CA ARG A 2 9.87 4.10 -18.35
C ARG A 2 9.13 2.87 -18.88
N LEU A 3 9.02 1.82 -18.07
CA LEU A 3 8.44 0.53 -18.47
C LEU A 3 6.92 0.61 -18.74
N PHE A 4 6.24 1.67 -18.32
CA PHE A 4 4.78 1.79 -18.37
C PHE A 4 4.28 3.20 -18.78
N GLY A 5 4.61 3.63 -20.00
CA GLY A 5 3.97 4.79 -20.65
C GLY A 5 4.46 6.19 -20.24
N THR A 6 3.74 7.22 -20.70
CA THR A 6 4.01 8.63 -20.43
C THR A 6 3.85 8.96 -18.94
N GLY A 7 4.34 10.12 -18.47
CA GLY A 7 4.16 10.54 -17.06
C GLY A 7 2.69 10.57 -16.62
N ARG A 8 1.78 10.76 -17.56
CA ARG A 8 0.32 10.69 -17.35
C ARG A 8 -0.17 9.27 -17.04
N ALA A 9 0.35 8.26 -17.73
CA ALA A 9 0.01 6.87 -17.43
C ALA A 9 0.52 6.45 -16.04
N ALA A 10 1.74 6.90 -15.69
CA ALA A 10 2.37 6.68 -14.40
C ALA A 10 1.54 7.21 -13.21
N GLY A 11 1.10 8.46 -13.26
CA GLY A 11 0.24 9.02 -12.22
C GLY A 11 -1.16 8.38 -12.18
N GLY A 12 -1.70 7.95 -13.33
CA GLY A 12 -2.96 7.21 -13.39
C GLY A 12 -2.93 5.90 -12.61
N TRP A 13 -1.82 5.15 -12.67
CA TRP A 13 -1.67 3.90 -11.91
C TRP A 13 -1.76 4.12 -10.39
N GLY A 14 -1.16 5.19 -9.88
CA GLY A 14 -1.23 5.50 -8.45
C GLY A 14 -2.65 5.89 -8.01
N ILE A 15 -3.41 6.56 -8.86
CA ILE A 15 -4.84 6.85 -8.60
C ILE A 15 -5.66 5.55 -8.58
N VAL A 16 -5.46 4.66 -9.55
CA VAL A 16 -6.15 3.35 -9.59
C VAL A 16 -5.88 2.56 -8.32
N PHE A 17 -4.61 2.50 -7.89
CA PHE A 17 -4.22 1.87 -6.62
C PHE A 17 -4.99 2.47 -5.43
N VAL A 18 -5.01 3.79 -5.30
CA VAL A 18 -5.71 4.48 -4.21
C VAL A 18 -7.21 4.19 -4.21
N VAL A 19 -7.86 4.23 -5.37
CA VAL A 19 -9.29 3.95 -5.49
C VAL A 19 -9.60 2.52 -5.03
N ILE A 20 -8.81 1.54 -5.47
CA ILE A 20 -9.00 0.14 -5.05
C ILE A 20 -8.82 0.00 -3.53
N LEU A 21 -7.80 0.63 -2.95
CA LEU A 21 -7.60 0.59 -1.50
C LEU A 21 -8.73 1.23 -0.71
N LEU A 22 -9.26 2.38 -1.16
CA LEU A 22 -10.38 3.03 -0.49
C LEU A 22 -11.67 2.19 -0.55
N ILE A 23 -11.92 1.52 -1.68
CA ILE A 23 -13.02 0.57 -1.81
C ILE A 23 -12.82 -0.60 -0.84
N SER A 24 -11.63 -1.20 -0.84
CA SER A 24 -11.26 -2.33 0.03
C SER A 24 -11.42 -1.97 1.52
N ALA A 25 -10.94 -0.79 1.93
CA ALA A 25 -11.03 -0.31 3.31
C ALA A 25 -12.47 -0.03 3.78
N ALA A 26 -13.39 0.25 2.85
CA ALA A 26 -14.79 0.50 3.16
C ALA A 26 -15.64 -0.79 3.30
N MET A 27 -15.08 -1.96 2.97
CA MET A 27 -15.83 -3.23 2.95
C MET A 27 -16.01 -3.81 4.34
N VAL A 28 -14.92 -4.27 4.97
CA VAL A 28 -14.99 -4.87 6.30
C VAL A 28 -13.67 -4.72 7.06
N SER A 29 -13.77 -4.34 8.34
CA SER A 29 -12.63 -4.36 9.25
C SER A 29 -12.43 -5.80 9.77
N LEU A 30 -11.24 -6.35 9.57
CA LEU A 30 -10.88 -7.67 10.08
C LEU A 30 -10.58 -7.61 11.58
N PRO A 31 -10.85 -8.70 12.33
CA PRO A 31 -10.44 -8.79 13.72
C PRO A 31 -8.91 -8.94 13.82
N THR A 32 -8.33 -8.39 14.89
CA THR A 32 -6.89 -8.46 15.17
C THR A 32 -6.59 -9.50 16.25
N GLY A 33 -5.30 -9.78 16.49
CA GLY A 33 -4.84 -10.72 17.52
C GLY A 33 -5.15 -10.28 18.95
N ALA A 34 -5.70 -9.08 19.14
CA ALA A 34 -6.24 -8.65 20.44
C ALA A 34 -7.58 -9.33 20.77
N GLU A 35 -8.26 -9.93 19.78
CA GLU A 35 -9.53 -10.62 19.97
C GLU A 35 -9.36 -12.11 20.27
N THR A 36 -10.36 -12.72 20.92
CA THR A 36 -10.34 -14.16 21.18
C THR A 36 -10.47 -14.97 19.89
N GLY A 37 -9.80 -16.13 19.82
CA GLY A 37 -9.88 -17.04 18.67
C GLY A 37 -11.30 -17.47 18.31
N THR A 38 -12.20 -17.62 19.29
CA THR A 38 -13.62 -17.93 19.05
C THR A 38 -14.32 -16.79 18.31
N LYS A 39 -14.06 -15.53 18.72
CA LYS A 39 -14.62 -14.35 18.06
C LYS A 39 -14.11 -14.25 16.62
N ILE A 40 -12.80 -14.40 16.42
CA ILE A 40 -12.17 -14.42 15.09
C ILE A 40 -12.78 -15.50 14.20
N ALA A 41 -12.83 -16.76 14.66
CA ALA A 41 -13.37 -17.86 13.86
C ALA A 41 -14.85 -17.65 13.50
N SER A 42 -15.65 -17.14 14.45
CA SER A 42 -17.06 -16.83 14.20
C SER A 42 -17.25 -15.71 13.16
N PHE A 43 -16.38 -14.71 13.18
CA PHE A 43 -16.38 -13.61 12.23
C PHE A 43 -16.07 -14.09 10.81
N TYR A 44 -15.02 -14.89 10.64
CA TYR A 44 -14.66 -15.45 9.34
C TYR A 44 -15.76 -16.36 8.77
N LYS A 45 -16.44 -17.12 9.63
CA LYS A 45 -17.61 -17.92 9.23
C LYS A 45 -18.79 -17.05 8.77
N ALA A 46 -19.00 -15.90 9.40
CA ALA A 46 -20.11 -15.00 9.08
C ALA A 46 -19.85 -14.14 7.83
N HIS A 47 -18.60 -13.76 7.57
CA HIS A 47 -18.24 -12.75 6.56
C HIS A 47 -17.32 -13.25 5.45
N GLY A 48 -17.08 -14.56 5.34
CA GLY A 48 -16.04 -15.14 4.47
C GLY A 48 -16.04 -14.67 3.01
N SER A 49 -17.21 -14.51 2.37
CA SER A 49 -17.30 -14.02 0.99
C SER A 49 -16.85 -12.57 0.84
N LEU A 50 -17.22 -11.71 1.80
CA LEU A 50 -16.83 -10.30 1.82
C LEU A 50 -15.32 -10.17 2.10
N ILE A 51 -14.80 -10.95 3.04
CA ILE A 51 -13.36 -11.02 3.35
C ILE A 51 -12.58 -11.46 2.10
N ALA A 52 -13.02 -12.52 1.42
CA ALA A 52 -12.35 -13.02 0.22
C ALA A 52 -12.31 -11.96 -0.89
N LEU A 53 -13.42 -11.27 -1.14
CA LEU A 53 -13.47 -10.18 -2.10
C LEU A 53 -12.52 -9.04 -1.72
N GLN A 54 -12.47 -8.66 -0.44
CA GLN A 54 -11.56 -7.63 0.07
C GLN A 54 -10.09 -7.99 -0.20
N GLN A 55 -9.70 -9.24 0.09
CA GLN A 55 -8.32 -9.69 -0.12
C GLN A 55 -7.95 -9.83 -1.60
N ILE A 56 -8.91 -10.24 -2.45
CA ILE A 56 -8.69 -10.30 -3.89
C ILE A 56 -8.46 -8.88 -4.44
N LEU A 57 -9.26 -7.91 -3.98
CA LEU A 57 -9.07 -6.50 -4.37
C LEU A 57 -7.73 -5.94 -3.88
N GLY A 58 -7.32 -6.24 -2.64
CA GLY A 58 -6.00 -5.89 -2.11
C GLY A 58 -4.86 -6.47 -2.96
N ALA A 59 -4.92 -7.77 -3.27
CA ALA A 59 -3.94 -8.42 -4.14
C ALA A 59 -3.91 -7.83 -5.56
N ILE A 60 -5.07 -7.46 -6.13
CA ILE A 60 -5.14 -6.78 -7.42
C ILE A 60 -4.50 -5.39 -7.35
N ALA A 61 -4.62 -4.67 -6.23
CA ALA A 61 -4.05 -3.34 -6.02
C ALA A 61 -2.51 -3.32 -6.07
N VAL A 62 -1.85 -4.47 -5.86
CA VAL A 62 -0.40 -4.61 -5.99
C VAL A 62 0.09 -4.20 -7.38
N ALA A 63 -0.58 -4.63 -8.44
CA ALA A 63 -0.16 -4.34 -9.81
C ALA A 63 -0.10 -2.83 -10.13
N PRO A 64 -1.17 -2.03 -9.91
CA PRO A 64 -1.11 -0.58 -10.10
C PRO A 64 -0.12 0.09 -9.16
N PHE A 65 0.06 -0.38 -7.91
CA PHE A 65 1.10 0.15 -7.02
C PHE A 65 2.49 -0.06 -7.60
N VAL A 66 2.82 -1.27 -8.05
CA VAL A 66 4.14 -1.58 -8.64
C VAL A 66 4.37 -0.75 -9.91
N ALA A 67 3.37 -0.65 -10.79
CA ALA A 67 3.47 0.16 -11.99
C ALA A 67 3.72 1.65 -11.67
N PHE A 68 3.00 2.19 -10.68
CA PHE A 68 3.22 3.53 -10.16
C PHE A 68 4.62 3.68 -9.54
N ALA A 69 5.00 2.81 -8.62
CA ALA A 69 6.26 2.90 -7.90
C ALA A 69 7.44 2.83 -8.87
N LEU A 70 7.45 1.90 -9.83
CA LEU A 70 8.52 1.78 -10.82
C LEU A 70 8.57 2.93 -11.85
N SER A 71 7.55 3.79 -11.86
CA SER A 71 7.54 5.00 -12.68
C SER A 71 8.18 6.21 -12.00
N ILE A 72 8.35 6.16 -10.67
CA ILE A 72 9.13 7.13 -9.91
C ILE A 72 10.58 7.05 -10.42
N GLY A 73 11.25 8.19 -10.52
CA GLY A 73 12.56 8.32 -11.17
C GLY A 73 13.61 7.29 -10.73
N PRO A 74 14.72 7.15 -11.48
CA PRO A 74 15.69 6.09 -11.26
C PRO A 74 16.28 6.14 -9.84
N ASN A 75 15.98 5.12 -9.03
CA ASN A 75 16.55 4.92 -7.70
C ASN A 75 16.83 3.43 -7.47
N ARG A 76 18.08 3.07 -7.18
CA ARG A 76 18.52 1.67 -6.99
C ARG A 76 17.84 0.97 -5.81
N TRP A 77 17.39 1.72 -4.81
CA TRP A 77 16.73 1.19 -3.61
C TRP A 77 15.22 1.02 -3.77
N LEU A 78 14.65 1.57 -4.84
CA LEU A 78 13.19 1.54 -5.04
C LEU A 78 12.67 0.14 -5.32
N LYS A 79 13.33 -0.59 -6.24
CA LYS A 79 12.97 -1.98 -6.57
C LYS A 79 12.98 -2.92 -5.35
N PRO A 80 14.05 -2.99 -4.52
CA PRO A 80 14.04 -3.89 -3.37
C PRO A 80 12.99 -3.48 -2.33
N VAL A 81 12.78 -2.18 -2.07
CA VAL A 81 11.74 -1.73 -1.15
C VAL A 81 10.34 -2.08 -1.65
N VAL A 82 10.07 -1.88 -2.94
CA VAL A 82 8.82 -2.30 -3.56
C VAL A 82 8.64 -3.81 -3.49
N ALA A 83 9.69 -4.61 -3.71
CA ALA A 83 9.61 -6.06 -3.59
C ALA A 83 9.26 -6.52 -2.17
N VAL A 84 9.83 -5.87 -1.15
CA VAL A 84 9.50 -6.12 0.26
C VAL A 84 8.05 -5.72 0.55
N PHE A 85 7.60 -4.56 0.06
CA PHE A 85 6.20 -4.14 0.16
C PHE A 85 5.26 -5.18 -0.45
N VAL A 86 5.55 -5.63 -1.68
CA VAL A 86 4.74 -6.64 -2.37
C VAL A 86 4.68 -7.94 -1.57
N ALA A 87 5.80 -8.38 -0.99
CA ALA A 87 5.84 -9.60 -0.19
C ALA A 87 4.92 -9.51 1.03
N PHE A 88 4.98 -8.41 1.78
CA PHE A 88 4.12 -8.23 2.96
C PHE A 88 2.66 -7.99 2.59
N GLU A 89 2.38 -7.19 1.55
CA GLU A 89 1.02 -6.99 1.05
C GLU A 89 0.40 -8.32 0.60
N LEU A 90 1.13 -9.17 -0.13
CA LEU A 90 0.60 -10.48 -0.49
C LEU A 90 0.42 -11.39 0.73
N ALA A 91 1.27 -11.29 1.75
CA ALA A 91 1.10 -12.04 2.99
C ALA A 91 -0.16 -11.60 3.76
N THR A 92 -0.41 -10.30 3.90
CA THR A 92 -1.61 -9.76 4.57
C THR A 92 -2.90 -10.14 3.85
N ASN A 93 -2.86 -10.30 2.52
CA ASN A 93 -4.02 -10.79 1.76
C ASN A 93 -4.15 -12.34 1.79
N ALA A 94 -3.04 -13.07 1.79
CA ALA A 94 -3.05 -14.53 1.72
C ALA A 94 -3.55 -15.18 3.03
N ILE A 95 -3.18 -14.65 4.19
CA ILE A 95 -3.54 -15.25 5.48
C ILE A 95 -5.07 -15.27 5.70
N PRO A 96 -5.81 -14.16 5.53
CA PRO A 96 -7.26 -14.19 5.62
C PRO A 96 -7.91 -15.11 4.56
N LEU A 97 -7.36 -15.18 3.35
CA LEU A 97 -7.86 -16.11 2.32
C LEU A 97 -7.71 -17.57 2.72
N VAL A 98 -6.58 -17.93 3.34
CA VAL A 98 -6.36 -19.26 3.90
C VAL A 98 -7.39 -19.54 5.00
N MET A 99 -7.63 -18.59 5.90
CA MET A 99 -8.64 -18.74 6.97
C MET A 99 -10.06 -18.92 6.39
N VAL A 100 -10.43 -18.18 5.35
CA VAL A 100 -11.72 -18.35 4.65
C VAL A 100 -11.83 -19.71 3.97
N ALA A 101 -10.74 -20.23 3.41
CA ALA A 101 -10.73 -21.51 2.71
C ALA A 101 -10.78 -22.73 3.66
N MET A 102 -10.55 -22.54 4.96
CA MET A 102 -10.61 -23.61 5.95
C MET A 102 -12.06 -23.99 6.30
N SER A 103 -12.46 -25.22 5.98
CA SER A 103 -13.79 -25.74 6.31
C SER A 103 -14.05 -25.88 7.81
N ASN A 104 -13.00 -26.12 8.61
CA ASN A 104 -13.06 -26.27 10.06
C ASN A 104 -12.00 -25.38 10.74
N LEU A 105 -12.17 -24.06 10.63
CA LEU A 105 -11.29 -23.10 11.31
C LEU A 105 -11.50 -23.18 12.84
N SER A 106 -10.51 -23.76 13.54
CA SER A 106 -10.50 -23.83 15.01
C SER A 106 -10.19 -22.46 15.64
N ALA A 107 -10.59 -22.24 16.89
CA ALA A 107 -10.29 -21.00 17.61
C ALA A 107 -8.78 -20.74 17.75
N ASP A 108 -8.00 -21.77 18.09
CA ASP A 108 -6.55 -21.66 18.27
C ASP A 108 -5.84 -21.34 16.95
N THR A 109 -6.25 -22.00 15.86
CA THR A 109 -5.72 -21.72 14.52
C THR A 109 -6.09 -20.32 14.06
N ALA A 110 -7.34 -19.90 14.29
CA ALA A 110 -7.80 -18.57 13.93
C ALA A 110 -6.97 -17.49 14.63
N HIS A 111 -6.80 -17.60 15.95
CA HIS A 111 -5.99 -16.65 16.72
C HIS A 111 -4.53 -16.65 16.26
N THR A 112 -3.93 -17.83 16.07
CA THR A 112 -2.52 -17.92 15.65
C THR A 112 -2.29 -17.28 14.29
N LEU A 113 -3.17 -17.55 13.31
CA LEU A 113 -3.05 -16.96 11.99
C LEU A 113 -3.28 -15.46 12.00
N THR A 114 -4.23 -14.96 12.80
CA THR A 114 -4.42 -13.51 12.97
C THR A 114 -3.19 -12.84 13.58
N VAL A 115 -2.54 -13.45 14.58
CA VAL A 115 -1.27 -12.90 15.10
C VAL A 115 -0.18 -12.85 14.01
N VAL A 116 -0.09 -13.88 13.16
CA VAL A 116 0.85 -13.87 12.02
C VAL A 116 0.50 -12.76 11.02
N GLU A 117 -0.80 -12.50 10.80
CA GLU A 117 -1.28 -11.41 9.96
C GLU A 117 -0.96 -10.03 10.55
N ASP A 118 -1.09 -9.85 11.87
CA ASP A 118 -0.67 -8.62 12.56
C ASP A 118 0.84 -8.35 12.35
N PHE A 119 1.69 -9.39 12.38
CA PHE A 119 3.11 -9.25 12.06
C PHE A 119 3.36 -8.91 10.58
N ALA A 120 2.56 -9.46 9.67
CA ALA A 120 2.63 -9.13 8.25
C ALA A 120 2.20 -7.67 8.00
N ASP A 121 1.15 -7.19 8.67
CA ASP A 121 0.70 -5.80 8.61
C ASP A 121 1.78 -4.84 9.15
N ALA A 122 2.40 -5.17 10.29
CA ALA A 122 3.53 -4.39 10.81
C ALA A 122 4.68 -4.32 9.78
N GLY A 123 5.01 -5.44 9.13
CA GLY A 123 6.00 -5.50 8.05
C GLY A 123 5.60 -4.67 6.82
N LEU A 124 4.33 -4.69 6.45
CA LEU A 124 3.76 -3.87 5.39
C LEU A 124 3.97 -2.39 5.70
N PHE A 125 3.60 -1.92 6.89
CA PHE A 125 3.80 -0.51 7.26
C PHE A 125 5.27 -0.10 7.39
N ALA A 126 6.15 -0.98 7.85
CA ALA A 126 7.59 -0.74 7.82
C ALA A 126 8.10 -0.57 6.37
N SER A 127 7.61 -1.40 5.43
CA SER A 127 7.96 -1.28 4.02
C SER A 127 7.41 0.00 3.37
N VAL A 128 6.20 0.44 3.77
CA VAL A 128 5.61 1.73 3.37
C VAL A 128 6.47 2.89 3.83
N ALA A 129 6.97 2.84 5.07
CA ALA A 129 7.86 3.87 5.60
C ALA A 129 9.16 3.95 4.77
N ALA A 130 9.77 2.79 4.47
CA ALA A 130 10.94 2.73 3.61
C ALA A 130 10.63 3.28 2.20
N PHE A 131 9.47 2.94 1.64
CA PHE A 131 9.03 3.44 0.34
C PHE A 131 8.89 4.96 0.34
N ALA A 132 8.23 5.55 1.34
CA ALA A 132 8.02 7.00 1.43
C ALA A 132 9.33 7.79 1.45
N ILE A 133 10.34 7.26 2.16
CA ILE A 133 11.70 7.83 2.17
C ILE A 133 12.34 7.67 0.80
N VAL A 134 12.45 6.43 0.29
CA VAL A 134 13.18 6.12 -0.94
C VAL A 134 12.58 6.80 -2.16
N ALA A 135 11.25 6.89 -2.24
CA ALA A 135 10.53 7.56 -3.31
C ALA A 135 10.83 9.07 -3.39
N THR A 136 11.26 9.70 -2.30
CA THR A 136 11.43 11.16 -2.22
C THR A 136 12.86 11.62 -2.05
N ILE A 137 13.86 10.72 -1.97
CA ILE A 137 15.28 11.10 -1.74
C ILE A 137 15.77 12.22 -2.68
N GLY A 138 15.37 12.19 -3.96
CA GLY A 138 15.78 13.16 -4.99
C GLY A 138 14.83 14.35 -5.17
N ASP A 139 13.77 14.46 -4.37
CA ASP A 139 12.77 15.53 -4.48
C ASP A 139 13.14 16.78 -3.68
N SER A 140 12.34 17.85 -3.87
CA SER A 140 12.44 19.08 -3.07
C SER A 140 12.24 18.82 -1.56
N LEU A 141 12.78 19.72 -0.73
CA LEU A 141 12.78 19.57 0.72
C LEU A 141 11.38 19.38 1.32
N TRP A 142 10.36 20.08 0.80
CA TRP A 142 9.00 19.97 1.31
C TRP A 142 8.39 18.59 1.08
N ILE A 143 8.61 18.00 -0.10
CA ILE A 143 8.11 16.65 -0.42
C ILE A 143 8.85 15.58 0.38
N ARG A 144 10.15 15.76 0.59
CA ARG A 144 10.94 14.92 1.50
C ARG A 144 10.43 15.00 2.93
N ALA A 145 10.10 16.19 3.42
CA ALA A 145 9.54 16.37 4.76
C ALA A 145 8.21 15.63 4.91
N ILE A 146 7.31 15.72 3.91
CA ILE A 146 6.07 14.93 3.87
C ILE A 146 6.37 13.43 3.90
N GLY A 147 7.29 12.95 3.04
CA GLY A 147 7.68 11.54 3.01
C GLY A 147 8.21 11.03 4.35
N ILE A 148 9.02 11.84 5.04
CA ILE A 148 9.51 11.54 6.39
C ILE A 148 8.36 11.50 7.41
N ALA A 149 7.42 12.45 7.36
CA ALA A 149 6.28 12.47 8.27
C ALA A 149 5.40 11.20 8.11
N VAL A 150 5.15 10.80 6.86
CA VAL A 150 4.42 9.56 6.53
C VAL A 150 5.19 8.34 7.04
N ALA A 151 6.51 8.31 6.84
CA ALA A 151 7.35 7.22 7.33
C ALA A 151 7.31 7.09 8.87
N ILE A 152 7.38 8.22 9.59
CA ILE A 152 7.26 8.23 11.05
C ILE A 152 5.88 7.70 11.49
N ALA A 153 4.80 8.15 10.85
CA ALA A 153 3.45 7.66 11.16
C ALA A 153 3.32 6.14 10.92
N CYS A 154 3.89 5.64 9.83
CA CYS A 154 3.85 4.21 9.50
C CYS A 154 4.69 3.37 10.46
N VAL A 155 5.90 3.83 10.85
CA VAL A 155 6.72 3.14 11.86
C VAL A 155 6.02 3.14 13.22
N ALA A 156 5.45 4.29 13.63
CA ALA A 156 4.70 4.38 14.87
C ALA A 156 3.51 3.41 14.87
N ARG A 157 2.76 3.31 13.77
CA ARG A 157 1.66 2.35 13.61
C ARG A 157 2.15 0.90 13.64
N ALA A 158 3.22 0.56 12.93
CA ALA A 158 3.78 -0.79 12.94
C ALA A 158 4.15 -1.24 14.36
N VAL A 159 4.77 -0.35 15.16
CA VAL A 159 5.10 -0.66 16.56
C VAL A 159 3.85 -0.72 17.44
N ALA A 160 2.93 0.24 17.27
CA ALA A 160 1.70 0.31 18.05
C ALA A 160 0.80 -0.92 17.84
N GLY A 161 0.69 -1.41 16.61
CA GLY A 161 -0.07 -2.61 16.25
C GLY A 161 0.43 -3.85 16.99
N LEU A 162 1.75 -4.04 17.06
CA LEU A 162 2.36 -5.19 17.76
C LEU A 162 2.11 -5.21 19.27
N VAL A 163 1.76 -4.06 19.87
CA VAL A 163 1.42 -3.96 21.31
C VAL A 163 -0.08 -3.75 21.55
N GLY A 164 -0.91 -3.89 20.50
CA GLY A 164 -2.37 -3.81 20.61
C GLY A 164 -2.94 -2.39 20.73
N ILE A 165 -2.20 -1.36 20.31
CA ILE A 165 -2.65 0.04 20.34
C ILE A 165 -3.22 0.45 18.97
N GLY A 166 -4.54 0.62 18.90
CA GLY A 166 -5.23 0.95 17.63
C GLY A 166 -5.34 2.45 17.28
N ALA A 167 -4.70 3.35 18.03
CA ALA A 167 -4.87 4.79 17.86
C ALA A 167 -4.42 5.32 16.47
N LEU A 168 -3.55 4.57 15.78
CA LEU A 168 -2.98 4.95 14.48
C LEU A 168 -3.56 4.13 13.32
N ASP A 169 -4.56 3.28 13.57
CA ASP A 169 -5.06 2.30 12.60
C ASP A 169 -5.66 2.96 11.37
N PHE A 170 -6.20 4.18 11.51
CA PHE A 170 -6.69 5.00 10.41
C PHE A 170 -5.68 6.03 9.93
N VAL A 171 -4.87 6.59 10.82
CA VAL A 171 -3.99 7.74 10.51
C VAL A 171 -2.88 7.34 9.52
N ALA A 172 -2.15 6.25 9.80
CA ALA A 172 -1.04 5.83 8.96
C ALA A 172 -1.46 5.40 7.54
N PRO A 173 -2.50 4.56 7.34
CA PRO A 173 -2.97 4.23 6.01
C PRO A 173 -3.47 5.44 5.23
N LEU A 174 -4.23 6.34 5.86
CA LEU A 174 -4.73 7.55 5.20
C LEU A 174 -3.59 8.50 4.82
N ALA A 175 -2.57 8.64 5.66
CA ALA A 175 -1.38 9.41 5.35
C ALA A 175 -0.63 8.82 4.14
N PHE A 176 -0.48 7.49 4.09
CA PHE A 176 0.12 6.82 2.93
C PHE A 176 -0.70 6.99 1.65
N ILE A 177 -2.03 6.84 1.71
CA ILE A 177 -2.93 7.07 0.58
C ILE A 177 -2.80 8.50 0.06
N ALA A 178 -2.85 9.49 0.95
CA ALA A 178 -2.69 10.90 0.61
C ALA A 178 -1.32 11.18 -0.01
N PHE A 179 -0.27 10.52 0.48
CA PHE A 179 1.08 10.62 -0.07
C PHE A 179 1.20 10.04 -1.48
N VAL A 180 0.63 8.85 -1.72
CA VAL A 180 0.60 8.26 -3.07
C VAL A 180 -0.21 9.13 -4.02
N LEU A 181 -1.35 9.68 -3.59
CA LEU A 181 -2.12 10.64 -4.38
C LEU A 181 -1.31 11.89 -4.72
N LEU A 182 -0.60 12.47 -3.75
CA LEU A 182 0.25 13.64 -3.97
C LEU A 182 1.30 13.37 -5.06
N LEU A 183 2.02 12.25 -4.95
CA LEU A 183 3.03 11.86 -5.94
C LEU A 183 2.40 11.55 -7.31
N SER A 184 1.24 10.91 -7.33
CA SER A 184 0.48 10.62 -8.54
C SER A 184 0.09 11.90 -9.28
N LEU A 185 -0.47 12.88 -8.56
CA LEU A 185 -0.85 14.18 -9.10
C LEU A 185 0.36 14.93 -9.66
N ARG A 186 1.51 14.88 -8.98
CA ARG A 186 2.74 15.48 -9.50
C ARG A 186 3.22 14.84 -10.79
N LEU A 187 3.14 13.50 -10.90
CA LEU A 187 3.50 12.79 -12.13
C LEU A 187 2.54 13.12 -13.29
N LEU A 188 1.25 13.30 -12.99
CA LEU A 188 0.25 13.74 -13.97
C LEU A 188 0.53 15.17 -14.47
N LEU A 189 0.72 16.11 -13.54
CA LEU A 189 0.88 17.53 -13.85
C LEU A 189 2.24 17.84 -14.48
N GLY A 190 3.31 17.19 -14.01
CA GLY A 190 4.66 17.34 -14.57
C GLY A 190 4.85 16.68 -15.94
N ALA A 191 3.87 15.92 -16.43
CA ALA A 191 3.90 15.36 -17.78
C ALA A 191 3.46 16.37 -18.87
N ASP A 192 2.85 17.49 -18.48
CA ASP A 192 2.37 18.52 -19.42
C ASP A 192 3.43 19.56 -19.78
N GLU A 193 4.60 19.56 -19.13
CA GLU A 193 5.73 20.43 -19.51
C GLU A 193 6.49 19.96 -20.77
N GLY A 194 6.01 18.91 -21.44
CA GLY A 194 6.45 18.47 -22.77
C GLY A 194 5.88 19.32 -23.92
N GLY A 195 5.96 20.65 -23.83
CA GLY A 195 5.52 21.59 -24.87
C GLY A 195 6.24 21.39 -26.22
N PRO A 196 5.63 21.82 -27.35
CA PRO A 196 6.02 21.43 -28.70
C PRO A 196 7.43 21.88 -29.08
N ALA A 197 8.14 21.04 -29.83
CA ALA A 197 9.42 21.35 -30.45
C ALA A 197 9.34 22.70 -31.18
N ARG A 198 10.16 23.66 -30.75
CA ARG A 198 10.39 24.93 -31.45
C ARG A 198 10.72 24.63 -32.93
N PRO A 199 10.09 25.31 -33.91
CA PRO A 199 10.50 25.18 -35.30
C PRO A 199 11.95 25.64 -35.43
N ALA A 200 12.80 24.82 -36.05
CA ALA A 200 14.15 25.21 -36.42
C ALA A 200 14.03 26.38 -37.41
N ALA A 201 14.49 27.55 -36.98
CA ALA A 201 14.57 28.73 -37.82
C ALA A 201 15.41 28.42 -39.07
N HIS A 202 14.85 28.78 -40.23
CA HIS A 202 15.55 28.94 -41.49
C HIS A 202 16.93 29.58 -41.27
N ARG A 203 17.99 28.91 -41.71
CA ARG A 203 19.20 29.59 -42.13
C ARG A 203 19.18 29.66 -43.65
N ALA A 204 19.21 30.90 -44.13
CA ALA A 204 19.50 31.26 -45.52
C ALA A 204 20.95 30.93 -45.86
#